data_AF-A0A969GGN3-F1
#
_entry.id   AF-A0A969GGN3-F1
#
_cell.length_a   1.000
_cell.length_b   1.000
_cell.length_c   1.000
_cell.angle_alpha   90.00
_cell.angle_beta   90.00
_cell.angle_gamma   90.00
#
_symmetry.space_group_name_H-M   'P 1'
#
loop_
_entity.id
_entity.type
_entity.pdbx_description
1 polymer ?
#
loop_
_entity_poly.entity_id
_entity_poly.type
_entity_poly.pdbx_seq_one_letter_code
_entity_poly.pdbx_strand_id
1 'polypeptide(L)' 'MRAVLFIMMYRNLPIFHLPFDLLTTLIDIDELLSQWRYKHMLMTRRMIGMRVGTGGTSGAGYLEGALRQHHIFKELTE' A
#
# COMPACT_ATOMS: atom_id res chain seq x y z
N MET A 1 -3.08 -11.88 -12.71
CA MET A 1 -4.31 -11.34 -13.33
C MET A 1 -5.44 -12.35 -13.54
N ARG A 2 -5.39 -13.28 -14.52
CA ARG A 2 -6.56 -14.13 -14.87
C ARG A 2 -7.16 -14.93 -13.70
N ALA A 3 -6.32 -15.51 -12.84
CA ALA A 3 -6.78 -16.27 -11.67
C ALA A 3 -7.43 -15.38 -10.59
N VAL A 4 -6.91 -14.18 -10.37
CA VAL A 4 -7.46 -13.19 -9.41
C VAL A 4 -8.84 -12.74 -9.86
N LEU A 5 -8.97 -12.32 -11.12
CA LEU A 5 -10.26 -11.95 -11.72
C LEU A 5 -11.28 -13.08 -11.63
N PHE A 6 -10.84 -14.31 -11.88
CA PHE A 6 -11.68 -15.49 -11.75
C PHE A 6 -12.20 -15.69 -10.32
N ILE A 7 -11.32 -15.61 -9.32
CA ILE A 7 -11.69 -15.72 -7.90
C ILE A 7 -12.64 -14.58 -7.50
N MET A 8 -12.37 -13.34 -7.92
CA MET A 8 -13.22 -12.19 -7.63
C MET A 8 -14.62 -12.30 -8.26
N MET A 9 -14.70 -12.79 -9.51
CA MET A 9 -15.96 -12.95 -10.23
C MET A 9 -16.83 -14.08 -9.64
N TYR A 10 -16.20 -15.16 -9.18
CA TYR A 10 -16.89 -16.33 -8.61
C TYR A 10 -16.86 -16.39 -7.08
N ARG A 11 -16.62 -15.26 -6.40
CA ARG A 11 -16.49 -15.18 -4.93
C ARG A 11 -17.67 -15.75 -4.14
N ASN A 12 -18.84 -15.89 -4.75
CA ASN A 12 -20.05 -16.43 -4.10
C ASN A 12 -20.09 -17.97 -4.09
N LEU A 13 -19.16 -18.66 -4.77
CA LEU A 13 -19.04 -20.10 -4.69
C LEU A 13 -18.27 -20.47 -3.40
N PRO A 14 -18.72 -21.46 -2.61
CA PRO A 14 -18.08 -21.80 -1.34
C PRO A 14 -16.59 -22.10 -1.43
N ILE A 15 -16.14 -22.66 -2.55
CA ILE A 15 -14.72 -22.95 -2.82
C ILE A 15 -13.84 -21.70 -2.92
N PHE A 16 -14.43 -20.55 -3.27
CA PHE A 16 -13.71 -19.29 -3.48
C PHE A 16 -13.79 -18.32 -2.30
N HIS A 17 -14.52 -18.64 -1.21
CA HIS A 17 -14.60 -17.76 -0.05
C HIS A 17 -13.21 -17.51 0.57
N LEU A 18 -12.47 -18.58 0.91
CA LEU A 18 -11.14 -18.46 1.50
C LEU A 18 -10.12 -17.75 0.58
N PRO A 19 -10.00 -18.12 -0.71
CA PRO A 19 -9.16 -17.37 -1.65
C PRO A 19 -9.54 -15.90 -1.78
N PHE A 20 -10.83 -15.57 -1.78
CA PHE A 20 -11.32 -14.20 -1.85
C PHE A 20 -10.95 -13.40 -0.59
N ASP A 21 -11.14 -13.99 0.59
CA ASP A 21 -10.79 -13.36 1.88
C ASP A 21 -9.29 -13.10 1.98
N LEU A 22 -8.46 -14.04 1.50
CA LEU A 22 -7.01 -13.85 1.42
C LEU A 22 -6.64 -12.67 0.52
N LEU A 23 -7.19 -12.62 -0.70
CA LEU A 23 -6.92 -11.52 -1.63
C LEU A 23 -7.37 -10.16 -1.05
N THR A 24 -8.52 -10.13 -0.40
CA THR A 24 -9.03 -8.93 0.28
C THR A 24 -8.10 -8.50 1.39
N THR A 25 -7.64 -9.44 2.24
CA THR A 25 -6.71 -9.15 3.34
C THR A 25 -5.38 -8.58 2.82
N LEU A 26 -4.89 -9.08 1.68
CA LEU A 26 -3.66 -8.56 1.07
C LEU A 26 -3.83 -7.11 0.57
N ILE A 27 -4.98 -6.79 -0.01
CA ILE A 27 -5.33 -5.42 -0.42
C ILE A 27 -5.38 -4.51 0.82
N ASP A 28 -6.05 -4.94 1.88
CA ASP A 28 -6.18 -4.18 3.12
C ASP A 28 -4.80 -3.89 3.76
N ILE A 29 -3.89 -4.87 3.73
CA ILE A 29 -2.52 -4.70 4.22
C ILE A 29 -1.75 -3.64 3.40
N ASP A 30 -1.87 -3.65 2.07
CA ASP A 30 -1.22 -2.65 1.21
C ASP A 30 -1.74 -1.24 1.49
N GLU A 31 -3.05 -1.11 1.72
CA GLU A 31 -3.68 0.16 2.07
C GLU A 31 -3.18 0.66 3.44
N LEU A 32 -3.17 -0.21 4.46
CA LEU A 32 -2.69 0.14 5.80
C LEU A 32 -1.21 0.57 5.78
N LEU A 33 -0.37 -0.10 5.00
CA LEU A 33 1.03 0.29 4.82
C LEU A 33 1.15 1.65 4.10
N SER A 34 0.35 1.88 3.08
CA SER A 34 0.32 3.16 2.35
C SER A 34 -0.11 4.31 3.27
N GLN A 35 -1.16 4.11 4.08
CA GLN A 35 -1.63 5.07 5.07
C GLN A 35 -0.57 5.34 6.14
N TRP A 36 0.14 4.31 6.61
CA TRP A 36 1.25 4.48 7.55
C TRP A 36 2.36 5.34 6.96
N ARG A 37 2.80 5.06 5.72
CA ARG A 37 3.83 5.86 5.02
C ARG A 37 3.40 7.32 4.88
N TYR A 38 2.14 7.56 4.54
CA TYR A 38 1.59 8.91 4.43
C TYR A 38 1.63 9.67 5.75
N LYS A 39 1.14 9.05 6.84
CA LYS A 39 1.16 9.65 8.18
C LYS A 39 2.58 9.93 8.65
N HIS A 40 3.51 9.02 8.38
CA HIS A 40 4.94 9.18 8.70
C HIS A 40 5.57 10.35 7.93
N MET A 41 5.28 10.50 6.63
CA MET A 41 5.71 11.63 5.82
C MET A 41 5.17 12.96 6.37
N LEU A 42 3.87 13.02 6.69
CA LEU A 42 3.25 14.22 7.26
C LEU A 42 3.87 14.62 8.60
N MET A 43 4.07 13.65 9.50
CA MET A 43 4.75 13.87 10.77
C MET A 43 6.17 14.41 10.54
N THR A 44 6.95 13.79 9.66
CA THR A 44 8.31 14.22 9.33
C THR A 44 8.33 15.65 8.79
N ARG A 45 7.44 15.99 7.86
CA ARG A 45 7.29 17.34 7.30
C ARG A 45 6.92 18.37 8.38
N ARG A 46 6.10 18.00 9.37
CA ARG A 46 5.80 18.88 10.51
C ARG A 46 7.01 19.10 11.44
N MET A 47 7.80 18.06 11.67
CA MET A 47 8.93 18.12 12.61
C MET A 47 10.16 18.85 12.05
N ILE A 48 10.52 18.59 10.79
CA ILE A 48 11.76 19.12 10.20
C ILE A 48 11.55 19.96 8.93
N GLY A 49 10.30 20.17 8.51
CA GLY A 49 10.00 20.91 7.28
C GLY A 49 10.56 20.20 6.04
N MET A 50 11.31 20.94 5.24
CA MET A 50 11.99 20.46 4.03
C MET A 50 13.49 20.20 4.26
N ARG A 51 13.94 20.13 5.51
CA ARG A 51 15.35 19.88 5.84
C ARG A 51 15.75 18.44 5.46
N VAL A 52 17.03 18.27 5.16
CA VAL A 52 17.66 16.97 4.96
C VAL A 52 17.51 16.14 6.23
N GLY A 53 17.06 14.89 6.08
CA GLY A 53 16.94 13.94 7.18
C GLY A 53 18.32 13.51 7.68
N THR A 54 18.41 13.10 8.94
CA THR A 54 19.69 12.63 9.54
C THR A 54 20.28 11.41 8.81
N GLY A 55 19.47 10.65 8.07
CA GLY A 55 19.92 9.59 7.17
C GLY A 55 20.46 10.06 5.81
N GLY A 56 20.66 11.36 5.60
CA GLY A 56 21.21 11.94 4.36
C GLY A 56 20.20 12.07 3.20
N THR A 57 18.93 11.74 3.41
CA THR A 57 17.87 11.88 2.40
C THR A 57 17.26 13.28 2.42
N SER A 58 16.49 13.64 1.39
CA SER A 58 15.71 14.89 1.36
C SER A 58 14.54 14.95 2.37
N GLY A 59 14.52 14.05 3.37
CA GLY A 59 13.53 14.02 4.44
C GLY A 59 12.13 13.73 3.90
N ALA A 60 11.23 14.72 4.02
CA ALA A 60 9.86 14.60 3.55
C ALA A 60 9.76 14.29 2.03
N GLY A 61 10.66 14.85 1.20
CA GLY A 61 10.65 14.61 -0.24
C GLY A 61 10.99 13.15 -0.61
N TYR A 62 11.92 12.53 0.11
CA TYR A 62 12.25 11.12 -0.07
C TYR A 62 11.06 10.22 0.32
N LEU A 63 10.40 10.54 1.44
CA LEU A 63 9.23 9.79 1.91
C LEU A 63 8.02 9.93 0.96
N GLU A 64 7.84 11.09 0.33
CA GLU A 64 6.84 11.28 -0.73
C GLU A 64 7.13 10.38 -1.95
N GLY A 65 8.39 10.27 -2.36
CA GLY A 65 8.81 9.36 -3.43
C GLY A 65 8.53 7.90 -3.07
N ALA A 66 8.85 7.50 -1.84
CA ALA A 66 8.58 6.15 -1.35
C ALA A 66 7.09 5.82 -1.36
N LEU A 67 6.21 6.78 -1.01
CA LEU A 67 4.77 6.58 -1.05
C LEU A 67 4.25 6.21 -2.45
N ARG A 68 4.85 6.75 -3.51
CA ARG A 68 4.43 6.47 -4.90
C ARG A 68 4.97 5.15 -5.44
N GLN A 69 6.06 4.64 -4.87
CA GLN A 69 6.78 3.45 -5.38
C GLN A 69 6.31 2.15 -4.73
N HIS A 70 5.76 2.19 -3.51
CA HIS A 70 5.49 1.00 -2.70
C HIS A 70 4.01 0.57 -2.69
N HIS A 71 3.44 0.36 -3.87
CA HIS A 71 2.15 -0.32 -4.03
C HIS A 71 2.40 -1.77 -4.45
N ILE A 72 2.42 -2.69 -3.49
CA ILE A 72 2.91 -4.07 -3.72
C ILE A 72 1.86 -4.89 -4.46
N PHE A 73 0.58 -4.66 -4.15
CA PHE A 73 -0.54 -5.42 -4.71
C PHE A 73 -1.37 -4.58 -5.70
N LYS A 74 -0.73 -3.63 -6.37
CA LYS A 74 -1.36 -2.74 -7.37
C LYS A 74 -2.13 -3.52 -8.45
N GLU A 75 -1.59 -4.67 -8.85
CA GLU A 75 -2.22 -5.57 -9.82
C GLU A 75 -3.52 -6.25 -9.32
N LEU A 76 -3.82 -6.21 -8.01
CA LEU A 76 -5.09 -6.71 -7.47
C LEU A 76 -6.18 -5.62 -7.47
N THR A 77 -5.81 -4.36 -7.57
CA THR A 77 -6.71 -3.19 -7.54
C THR A 77 -6.87 -2.49 -8.89
N GLU A 78 -6.00 -2.78 -9.87
CA GLU A 78 -6.11 -2.37 -11.29
C GLU A 78 -6.90 -3.35 -12.15
#